data_AF-A0A271KK02-F1
#
_entry.id   AF-A0A271KK02-F1
#
_cell.length_a   1.000
_cell.length_b   1.000
_cell.length_c   1.000
_cell.angle_alpha   90.00
_cell.angle_beta   90.00
_cell.angle_gamma   90.00
#
_symmetry.space_group_name_H-M   'P 1'
#
loop_
_entity.id
_entity.type
_entity.pdbx_description
1 polymer ?
#
loop_
_entity_poly.entity_id
_entity_poly.type
_entity_poly.pdbx_seq_one_letter_code
_entity_poly.pdbx_strand_id
1 'polypeptide(L)'
;MLELVEEWSLGPDHPLKQPMLRCAPALIQNEPLPWHEASAVMQEIGLYDGQRAALGIAYFAGDNSTSEGEIGLSNTNHRIRETWVTKGV
;
A
#
# COMPACT_ATOMS: atom_id res chain seq x y z
N MET A 1 19.87 -4.77 1.72
CA MET A 1 18.41 -4.87 1.46
C MET A 1 17.84 -3.55 0.92
N LEU A 2 18.22 -2.39 1.46
CA LEU A 2 17.87 -1.09 0.86
C LEU A 2 18.47 -0.87 -0.54
N GLU A 3 19.65 -1.44 -0.83
CA GLU A 3 20.26 -1.42 -2.18
C GLU A 3 19.32 -1.99 -3.26
N LEU A 4 18.52 -3.01 -2.94
CA LEU A 4 17.53 -3.56 -3.88
C LEU A 4 16.36 -2.59 -4.12
N VAL A 5 15.98 -1.80 -3.11
CA VAL A 5 14.96 -0.74 -3.26
C VAL A 5 15.48 0.38 -4.14
N GLU A 6 16.76 0.74 -3.97
CA GLU A 6 17.44 1.72 -4.82
C GLU A 6 17.52 1.23 -6.28
N GLU A 7 17.92 -0.02 -6.51
CA GLU A 7 17.93 -0.63 -7.85
C GLU A 7 16.52 -0.65 -8.47
N TRP A 8 15.50 -1.01 -7.71
CA TRP A 8 14.11 -0.96 -8.16
C TRP A 8 13.64 0.45 -8.53
N SER A 9 14.14 1.47 -7.83
CA SER A 9 13.79 2.87 -8.13
C SER A 9 14.26 3.32 -9.52
N LEU A 10 15.37 2.73 -9.99
CA LEU A 10 15.96 2.95 -11.32
C LEU A 10 15.25 2.13 -12.41
N GLY A 11 14.35 1.23 -12.05
CA GLY A 11 13.55 0.42 -12.96
C GLY A 11 12.56 1.24 -13.81
N PRO A 12 11.85 0.56 -14.73
CA PRO A 12 10.93 1.20 -15.67
C PRO A 12 9.87 2.05 -14.97
N ASP A 13 9.35 3.04 -15.70
CA ASP A 13 8.28 3.88 -15.15
C ASP A 13 6.97 3.10 -15.11
N HIS A 14 6.44 2.93 -13.90
CA HIS A 14 5.19 2.21 -13.66
C HIS A 14 4.37 3.00 -12.64
N PRO A 15 3.06 3.17 -12.82
CA PRO A 15 2.25 4.01 -11.93
C PRO A 15 2.27 3.57 -10.46
N LEU A 16 2.45 2.28 -10.19
CA LEU A 16 2.56 1.76 -8.82
C LEU A 16 3.97 1.81 -8.22
N LYS A 17 4.99 2.22 -8.99
CA LYS A 17 6.38 2.22 -8.52
C LYS A 17 6.54 3.07 -7.26
N GLN A 18 6.11 4.32 -7.30
CA GLN A 18 6.23 5.23 -6.16
C GLN A 18 5.44 4.77 -4.92
N PRO A 19 4.17 4.32 -5.05
CA PRO A 19 3.47 3.64 -3.96
C PRO A 19 4.27 2.50 -3.31
N MET A 20 4.82 1.58 -4.11
CA MET A 20 5.57 0.44 -3.59
C MET A 20 6.90 0.85 -2.93
N LEU A 21 7.60 1.83 -3.50
CA LEU A 21 8.84 2.34 -2.91
C LEU A 21 8.62 3.03 -1.56
N ARG A 22 7.45 3.63 -1.31
CA ARG A 22 7.11 4.16 0.03
C ARG A 22 6.82 3.07 1.05
N CYS A 23 6.25 1.94 0.63
CA CYS A 23 5.96 0.81 1.52
C CYS A 23 7.18 -0.07 1.82
N ALA A 24 8.10 -0.20 0.85
CA ALA A 24 9.19 -1.16 0.95
C ALA A 24 10.13 -0.94 2.17
N PRO A 25 10.56 0.30 2.50
CA PRO A 25 11.40 0.54 3.68
C PRO A 25 10.73 0.08 4.98
N ALA A 26 9.44 0.41 5.15
CA ALA A 26 8.68 0.06 6.34
C ALA A 26 8.64 -1.45 6.60
N LEU A 27 8.44 -2.23 5.53
CA LEU A 27 8.42 -3.69 5.60
C LEU A 27 9.81 -4.29 5.80
N ILE A 28 10.84 -3.74 5.14
CA ILE A 28 12.23 -4.23 5.22
C ILE A 28 12.84 -3.96 6.60
N GLN A 29 12.56 -2.79 7.17
CA GLN A 29 13.12 -2.33 8.44
C GLN A 29 12.25 -2.73 9.64
N ASN A 30 11.06 -3.28 9.39
CA ASN A 30 10.06 -3.56 10.43
C ASN A 30 9.68 -2.29 11.23
N GLU A 31 9.62 -1.16 10.52
CA GLU A 31 9.22 0.16 11.02
C GLU A 31 7.95 0.57 10.27
N PRO A 32 6.76 0.21 10.75
CA PRO A 32 5.53 0.43 10.02
C PRO A 32 5.25 1.93 9.81
N LEU A 33 4.64 2.25 8.67
CA LEU A 33 4.15 3.59 8.37
C LEU A 33 2.99 3.94 9.31
N PRO A 34 2.81 5.22 9.66
CA PRO A 34 1.56 5.66 10.29
C PRO A 34 0.36 5.23 9.45
N TRP A 35 -0.69 4.73 10.09
CA TRP A 35 -1.84 4.13 9.40
C TRP A 35 -2.48 5.06 8.36
N HIS A 36 -2.49 6.37 8.60
CA HIS A 36 -3.04 7.36 7.67
C HIS A 36 -2.18 7.53 6.42
N GLU A 37 -0.85 7.42 6.53
CA GLU A 37 0.05 7.43 5.38
C GLU A 37 -0.12 6.16 4.55
N ALA A 38 -0.16 4.99 5.19
CA ALA A 38 -0.44 3.72 4.52
C ALA A 38 -1.82 3.74 3.83
N SER A 39 -2.85 4.26 4.48
CA SER A 39 -4.18 4.49 3.88
C SER A 39 -4.12 5.40 2.66
N ALA A 40 -3.33 6.48 2.68
CA ALA A 40 -3.15 7.33 1.51
C ALA A 40 -2.51 6.57 0.34
N VAL A 41 -1.47 5.79 0.61
CA VAL A 41 -0.83 4.93 -0.41
C VAL A 41 -1.82 3.89 -0.97
N MET A 42 -2.63 3.26 -0.10
CA MET A 42 -3.68 2.34 -0.54
C MET A 42 -4.68 3.02 -1.47
N GLN A 43 -5.08 4.26 -1.18
CA GLN A 43 -5.99 5.02 -2.04
C GLN A 43 -5.40 5.32 -3.41
N GLU A 44 -4.12 5.68 -3.48
CA GLU A 44 -3.41 5.85 -4.75
C GLU A 44 -3.39 4.55 -5.58
N ILE A 45 -3.11 3.40 -4.94
CA ILE A 45 -3.16 2.08 -5.57
C ILE A 45 -4.58 1.74 -6.04
N GLY A 46 -5.59 2.12 -5.25
CA GLY A 46 -7.01 1.87 -5.54
C GLY A 46 -7.51 2.48 -6.85
N LEU A 47 -6.79 3.46 -7.40
CA LEU A 47 -7.07 4.06 -8.71
C LEU A 47 -6.81 3.08 -9.87
N TYR A 48 -6.01 2.03 -9.64
CA TYR A 48 -5.64 1.02 -10.62
C TYR A 48 -6.39 -0.28 -10.31
N ASP A 49 -7.25 -0.69 -11.24
CA ASP A 49 -8.15 -1.81 -10.97
C ASP A 49 -7.40 -3.13 -10.77
N GLY A 50 -7.87 -3.93 -9.80
CA GLY A 50 -7.40 -5.31 -9.59
C GLY A 50 -6.02 -5.48 -8.99
N GLN A 51 -5.36 -4.40 -8.54
CA GLN A 51 -4.00 -4.41 -7.97
C GLN A 51 -3.95 -4.95 -6.53
N ARG A 52 -4.51 -6.14 -6.32
CA ARG A 52 -4.72 -6.77 -5.00
C ARG A 52 -3.43 -7.00 -4.23
N ALA A 53 -2.35 -7.37 -4.92
CA ALA A 53 -1.04 -7.59 -4.32
C ALA A 53 -0.44 -6.28 -3.79
N ALA A 54 -0.42 -5.22 -4.62
CA ALA A 54 0.05 -3.90 -4.21
C ALA A 54 -0.78 -3.33 -3.04
N LEU A 55 -2.11 -3.49 -3.09
CA LEU A 55 -2.99 -3.07 -2.01
C LEU A 55 -2.67 -3.81 -0.70
N GLY A 56 -2.39 -5.12 -0.78
CA GLY A 56 -1.96 -5.91 0.38
C GLY A 56 -0.62 -5.44 0.96
N ILE A 57 0.36 -5.15 0.10
CA ILE A 57 1.66 -4.61 0.53
C ILE A 57 1.48 -3.29 1.28
N ALA A 58 0.66 -2.37 0.76
CA ALA A 58 0.40 -1.09 1.43
C ALA A 58 -0.36 -1.26 2.75
N TYR A 59 -1.30 -2.20 2.82
CA TYR A 59 -2.00 -2.55 4.06
C TYR A 59 -1.03 -3.06 5.14
N PHE A 60 -0.13 -3.99 4.80
CA PHE A 60 0.82 -4.55 5.75
C PHE A 60 1.98 -3.61 6.11
N ALA A 61 2.24 -2.60 5.28
CA ALA A 61 3.20 -1.56 5.61
C ALA A 61 2.69 -0.56 6.66
N GLY A 62 1.37 -0.53 6.93
CA GLY A 62 0.77 0.37 7.90
C GLY A 62 0.75 -0.17 9.33
N ASP A 63 0.88 0.73 10.29
CA ASP A 63 0.79 0.45 11.72
C ASP A 63 -0.67 0.15 12.11
N ASN A 64 -0.91 -1.05 12.62
CA ASN A 64 -2.20 -1.50 13.12
C ASN A 64 -2.18 -1.80 14.63
N SER A 65 -1.18 -1.33 15.37
CA SER A 65 -1.05 -1.61 16.81
C SER A 65 -2.13 -0.92 17.66
N THR A 66 -2.85 0.04 17.08
CA THR A 66 -3.95 0.76 17.70
C THR A 66 -5.28 0.41 17.02
N SER A 67 -6.38 0.48 17.78
CA SER A 67 -7.72 0.26 17.21
C SER A 67 -8.04 1.25 16.08
N GLU A 68 -7.59 2.50 16.19
CA GLU A 68 -7.76 3.48 15.11
C GLU A 68 -7.02 3.06 13.84
N GLY A 69 -5.77 2.59 13.96
CA GLY A 69 -4.99 2.10 12.83
C GLY A 69 -5.60 0.87 12.18
N GLU A 70 -5.99 -0.12 12.97
CA GLU A 70 -6.64 -1.34 12.48
C GLU A 70 -7.94 -1.02 11.71
N ILE A 71 -8.81 -0.19 12.30
CA ILE A 71 -10.09 0.22 11.70
C ILE A 71 -9.84 1.05 10.44
N GLY A 72 -8.91 2.01 10.48
CA GLY A 72 -8.58 2.90 9.37
C GLY A 72 -8.08 2.15 8.14
N LEU A 73 -7.14 1.22 8.33
CA LEU A 73 -6.59 0.38 7.27
C LEU A 73 -7.65 -0.59 6.72
N SER A 74 -8.40 -1.24 7.61
CA SER A 74 -9.46 -2.19 7.22
C SER A 74 -10.56 -1.53 6.39
N ASN A 75 -11.06 -0.38 6.83
CA ASN A 75 -12.08 0.39 6.10
C ASN A 75 -11.56 0.85 4.73
N THR A 76 -10.30 1.29 4.67
CA THR A 76 -9.67 1.70 3.41
C THR A 76 -9.58 0.53 2.43
N ASN A 77 -9.09 -0.63 2.88
CA ASN A 77 -8.99 -1.84 2.07
C ASN A 77 -10.36 -2.31 1.56
N HIS A 78 -11.35 -2.33 2.45
CA HIS A 78 -12.71 -2.75 2.13
C HIS A 78 -13.32 -1.87 1.04
N ARG A 79 -13.31 -0.54 1.23
CA ARG A 79 -13.86 0.43 0.27
C ARG A 79 -13.24 0.31 -1.13
N ILE A 80 -11.92 0.15 -1.21
CA ILE A 80 -11.22 -0.02 -2.49
C ILE A 80 -11.68 -1.31 -3.19
N ARG A 81 -11.74 -2.42 -2.45
CA ARG A 81 -12.17 -3.70 -3.00
C ARG A 81 -13.62 -3.68 -3.45
N GLU A 82 -14.52 -3.07 -2.69
CA GLU A 82 -15.92 -2.87 -3.10
C GLU A 82 -16.04 -2.05 -4.39
N THR A 83 -15.20 -1.02 -4.53
CA THR A 83 -15.12 -0.22 -5.75
C THR A 83 -14.72 -1.08 -6.95
N TRP A 84 -13.69 -1.93 -6.81
CA TRP A 84 -13.28 -2.85 -7.88
C TRP A 84 -14.34 -3.89 -8.20
N VAL A 85 -14.99 -4.47 -7.20
CA VAL A 85 -16.10 -5.42 -7.41
C VAL A 85 -17.24 -4.78 -8.18
N THR A 86 -17.59 -3.52 -7.85
CA THR A 86 -18.63 -2.76 -8.57
C THR A 86 -18.27 -2.51 -10.04
N LYS A 87 -16.97 -2.39 -10.35
CA LYS A 87 -16.45 -2.28 -11.72
C LYS A 87 -16.31 -3.64 -12.44
N GLY A 88 -16.49 -4.76 -11.73
CA GLY A 88 -16.34 -6.11 -12.28
C GLY A 88 -14.90 -6.64 -12.33
N VAL A 89 -14.02 -6.19 -11.44
CA VAL A 89 -12.59 -6.54 -11.38
C VAL A 89 -12.22 -7.40 -10.17
#